data_AF-A0AAP8D4R0-F1
#
_entry.id   AF-A0AAP8D4R0-F1
#
_cell.length_a   1.000
_cell.length_b   1.000
_cell.length_c   1.000
_cell.angle_alpha   90.00
_cell.angle_beta   90.00
_cell.angle_gamma   90.00
#
_symmetry.space_group_name_H-M   'P 1'
#
loop_
_entity.id
_entity.type
_entity.pdbx_description
1 polymer ?
#
loop_
_entity_poly.entity_id
_entity_poly.type
_entity_poly.pdbx_seq_one_letter_code
_entity_poly.pdbx_strand_id
1 'polypeptide(L)'
;MWRSTGGRARVVAGSTMHELLSQRLFSEQVKHLTPRLAQSRGWVLHQVSYPILDCEFQAEGRAPLRLRFNCQNWNTQPPSIDLLDSTGAYLHQLPGVLPTVFNTSAHPTTGRPFICMRGSLEYHTHTSHLSDHWESLRTSGDYTLGGILTQLWYAWQNGQR
;
A
#
# COMPACT_ATOMS: atom_id res chain seq x y z
N MET A 1 5.01 -51.22 28.64
CA MET A 1 3.54 -51.00 28.66
C MET A 1 3.31 -49.48 28.74
N TRP A 2 2.60 -48.92 27.75
CA TRP A 2 2.13 -47.51 27.60
C TRP A 2 3.16 -46.39 27.40
N ARG A 3 2.84 -45.27 26.73
CA ARG A 3 2.27 -44.94 25.40
C ARG A 3 2.44 -43.41 25.25
N SER A 4 3.06 -43.00 24.15
CA SER A 4 2.85 -41.80 23.29
C SER A 4 2.17 -40.51 23.80
N THR A 5 2.89 -39.39 23.55
CA THR A 5 2.49 -38.12 22.89
C THR A 5 1.37 -37.23 23.43
N GLY A 6 1.68 -35.92 23.46
CA GLY A 6 0.70 -34.84 23.49
C GLY A 6 1.28 -33.51 23.00
N GLY A 7 1.68 -33.44 21.73
CA GLY A 7 1.97 -32.16 21.06
C GLY A 7 0.66 -31.41 20.81
N ARG A 8 0.49 -30.24 21.44
CA ARG A 8 -0.61 -29.32 21.11
C ARG A 8 -0.25 -28.55 19.85
N ALA A 9 -0.77 -28.99 18.70
CA ALA A 9 -0.94 -28.11 17.55
C ALA A 9 -1.98 -27.05 17.92
N ARG A 10 -1.58 -25.77 18.00
CA ARG A 10 -2.48 -24.64 18.28
C ARG A 10 -2.27 -23.56 17.22
N VAL A 11 -3.37 -23.17 16.58
CA VAL A 11 -3.57 -22.04 15.65
C VAL A 11 -2.95 -22.19 14.25
N VAL A 12 -3.73 -22.71 13.30
CA VAL A 12 -3.45 -22.57 11.85
C VAL A 12 -4.68 -22.07 11.09
N ALA A 13 -5.88 -22.56 11.44
CA ALA A 13 -7.12 -22.26 10.70
C ALA A 13 -7.52 -20.76 10.63
N GLY A 14 -7.27 -19.98 11.68
CA GLY A 14 -7.63 -18.55 11.72
C GLY A 14 -6.70 -17.66 10.88
N SER A 15 -5.41 -17.99 10.83
CA SER A 15 -4.42 -17.28 10.00
C SER A 15 -4.67 -17.53 8.52
N THR A 16 -4.99 -18.77 8.15
CA THR A 16 -5.28 -19.14 6.76
C THR A 16 -6.56 -18.48 6.24
N MET A 17 -7.62 -18.40 7.05
CA MET A 17 -8.87 -17.73 6.64
C MET A 17 -8.66 -16.23 6.43
N HIS A 18 -7.89 -15.58 7.32
CA HIS A 18 -7.58 -14.16 7.20
C HIS A 18 -6.81 -13.84 5.91
N GLU A 19 -5.78 -14.63 5.61
CA GLU A 19 -5.00 -14.52 4.38
C GLU A 19 -5.86 -14.71 3.12
N LEU A 20 -6.71 -15.75 3.09
CA LEU A 20 -7.61 -16.01 1.95
C LEU A 20 -8.59 -14.85 1.70
N LEU A 21 -9.09 -14.22 2.76
CA LEU A 21 -9.95 -13.04 2.63
C LEU A 21 -9.19 -11.83 2.07
N SER A 22 -7.97 -11.57 2.57
CA SER A 22 -7.10 -10.52 2.02
C SER A 22 -6.80 -10.75 0.54
N GLN A 23 -6.44 -11.98 0.17
CA GLN A 23 -6.16 -12.37 -1.21
C GLN A 23 -7.39 -12.20 -2.11
N ARG A 24 -8.58 -12.60 -1.65
CA ARG A 24 -9.82 -12.42 -2.40
C ARG A 24 -10.14 -10.94 -2.61
N LEU A 25 -10.08 -10.13 -1.55
CA LEU A 25 -10.35 -8.69 -1.63
C LEU A 25 -9.35 -7.97 -2.55
N PHE A 26 -8.07 -8.31 -2.43
CA PHE A 26 -7.03 -7.83 -3.34
C PHE A 26 -7.39 -8.16 -4.78
N SER A 27 -7.68 -9.44 -5.06
CA SER A 27 -7.99 -9.92 -6.40
C SER A 27 -9.21 -9.25 -7.01
N GLU A 28 -10.27 -9.01 -6.22
CA GLU A 28 -11.43 -8.27 -6.71
C GLU A 28 -11.10 -6.81 -7.07
N GLN A 29 -10.36 -6.11 -6.20
CA GLN A 29 -10.09 -4.69 -6.41
C GLN A 29 -9.09 -4.42 -7.54
N VAL A 30 -8.08 -5.28 -7.73
CA VAL A 30 -7.09 -5.08 -8.80
C VAL A 30 -7.62 -5.39 -10.20
N LYS A 31 -8.77 -6.07 -10.35
CA LYS A 31 -9.44 -6.27 -11.65
C LYS A 31 -9.74 -4.94 -12.36
N HIS A 32 -9.92 -3.88 -11.61
CA HIS A 32 -10.21 -2.54 -12.14
C HIS A 32 -8.94 -1.81 -12.62
N LEU A 33 -7.74 -2.30 -12.31
CA LEU A 33 -6.46 -1.75 -12.75
C LEU A 33 -6.10 -2.27 -14.16
N THR A 34 -6.94 -1.91 -15.13
CA THR A 34 -6.77 -2.38 -16.51
C THR A 34 -5.56 -1.74 -17.20
N PRO A 35 -4.95 -2.39 -18.21
CA PRO A 35 -3.88 -1.80 -19.00
C PRO A 35 -4.26 -0.45 -19.62
N ARG A 36 -5.52 -0.29 -20.05
CA ARG A 36 -6.04 0.97 -20.60
C ARG A 36 -6.03 2.09 -19.56
N LEU A 37 -6.43 1.80 -18.32
CA LEU A 37 -6.38 2.75 -17.22
C LEU A 37 -4.94 3.12 -16.86
N ALA A 38 -4.05 2.12 -16.82
CA ALA A 38 -2.65 2.36 -16.52
C ALA A 38 -2.00 3.26 -17.57
N GLN A 39 -2.23 2.96 -18.86
CA GLN A 39 -1.74 3.77 -19.98
C GLN A 39 -2.26 5.21 -19.93
N SER A 40 -3.56 5.43 -19.67
CA SER A 40 -4.13 6.78 -19.64
C SER A 40 -3.65 7.64 -18.47
N ARG A 41 -3.05 7.03 -17.43
CA ARG A 41 -2.53 7.70 -16.24
C ARG A 41 -1.01 7.78 -16.19
N GLY A 42 -0.31 7.25 -17.19
CA GLY A 42 1.15 7.11 -17.15
C GLY A 42 1.61 6.19 -16.03
N TRP A 43 0.84 5.13 -15.74
CA TRP A 43 1.19 4.12 -14.75
C TRP A 43 1.93 2.96 -15.40
N VAL A 44 3.07 2.58 -14.82
CA VAL A 44 3.79 1.36 -15.14
C VAL A 44 3.56 0.35 -14.02
N LEU A 45 2.78 -0.69 -14.30
CA LEU A 45 2.49 -1.76 -13.34
C LEU A 45 3.61 -2.80 -13.37
N HIS A 46 4.48 -2.78 -12.35
CA HIS A 46 5.60 -3.71 -12.21
C HIS A 46 5.16 -5.06 -11.63
N GLN A 47 4.17 -5.06 -10.74
CA GLN A 47 3.59 -6.27 -10.16
C GLN A 47 2.12 -6.04 -9.77
N VAL A 48 1.25 -6.98 -10.14
CA VAL A 48 -0.16 -7.00 -9.70
C VAL A 48 -0.52 -8.44 -9.29
N SER A 49 0.05 -8.87 -8.17
CA SER A 49 -0.17 -10.21 -7.64
C SER A 49 -0.06 -10.20 -6.13
N TYR A 50 -1.04 -10.79 -5.45
CA TYR A 50 -1.12 -10.78 -4.00
C TYR A 50 0.19 -11.30 -3.35
N PRO A 51 0.72 -10.61 -2.31
CA PRO A 51 0.17 -9.45 -1.62
C PRO A 51 0.62 -8.09 -2.19
N ILE A 52 1.26 -8.05 -3.36
CA ILE A 52 1.95 -6.86 -3.86
C ILE A 52 1.20 -6.21 -5.03
N LEU A 53 0.94 -4.92 -4.89
CA LEU A 53 0.65 -4.01 -6.00
C LEU A 53 1.82 -3.04 -6.13
N ASP A 54 2.57 -3.12 -7.22
CA ASP A 54 3.76 -2.31 -7.49
C ASP A 54 3.52 -1.49 -8.76
N CYS A 55 3.45 -0.17 -8.59
CA CYS A 55 3.08 0.77 -9.63
C CYS A 55 4.02 1.98 -9.62
N GLU A 56 4.52 2.36 -10.79
CA GLU A 56 5.29 3.58 -10.98
C GLU A 56 4.49 4.64 -11.72
N PHE A 57 4.57 5.87 -11.23
CA PHE A 57 4.00 7.05 -11.89
C PHE A 57 5.05 7.68 -12.80
N GLN A 58 4.68 7.91 -14.05
CA GLN A 58 5.51 8.56 -15.06
C GLN A 58 4.73 9.70 -15.72
N ALA A 59 5.41 10.81 -15.95
CA ALA A 59 4.90 11.97 -16.67
C ALA A 59 6.08 12.74 -17.27
N GLU A 60 5.88 13.34 -18.44
CA GLU A 60 6.91 14.15 -19.08
C GLU A 60 7.34 15.32 -18.18
N GLY A 61 8.63 15.60 -18.15
CA GLY A 61 9.21 16.68 -17.33
C GLY A 61 9.22 16.40 -15.82
N ARG A 62 8.90 15.18 -15.39
CA ARG A 62 8.77 14.84 -13.97
C ARG A 62 9.58 13.62 -13.57
N ALA A 63 10.20 13.70 -12.38
CA ALA A 63 10.87 12.56 -11.77
C ALA A 63 9.84 11.43 -11.49
N PRO A 64 10.09 10.19 -11.97
CA PRO A 64 9.24 9.06 -11.67
C PRO A 64 9.16 8.78 -10.17
N LEU A 65 8.03 8.26 -9.73
CA LEU A 65 7.85 7.79 -8.36
C LEU A 65 7.19 6.43 -8.36
N ARG A 66 7.87 5.44 -7.79
CA ARG A 66 7.37 4.08 -7.68
C ARG A 66 6.82 3.82 -6.29
N LEU A 67 5.62 3.25 -6.24
CA LEU A 67 4.91 2.88 -5.03
C LEU A 67 4.72 1.38 -4.98
N ARG A 68 5.17 0.75 -3.90
CA ARG A 68 4.93 -0.66 -3.64
C ARG A 68 4.00 -0.82 -2.44
N PHE A 69 2.81 -1.34 -2.71
CA PHE A 69 1.80 -1.64 -1.73
C PHE A 69 1.98 -3.08 -1.25
N ASN A 70 2.16 -3.27 0.05
CA ASN A 70 2.08 -4.56 0.71
C ASN A 70 0.70 -4.74 1.35
N CYS A 71 -0.05 -5.71 0.82
CA CYS A 71 -1.45 -5.97 1.14
C CYS A 71 -1.66 -7.26 1.94
N GLN A 72 -0.63 -7.76 2.65
CA GLN A 72 -0.69 -9.03 3.40
C GLN A 72 -1.91 -9.11 4.35
N ASN A 73 -2.26 -7.98 4.98
CA ASN A 73 -3.35 -7.90 5.96
C ASN A 73 -4.56 -7.11 5.44
N TRP A 74 -4.74 -7.00 4.13
CA TRP A 74 -5.67 -6.06 3.49
C TRP A 74 -7.12 -6.11 3.98
N ASN A 75 -7.60 -7.28 4.41
CA ASN A 75 -8.95 -7.41 4.98
C ASN A 75 -9.16 -6.65 6.32
N THR A 76 -8.07 -6.32 7.03
CA THR A 76 -8.09 -5.77 8.40
C THR A 76 -7.18 -4.55 8.58
N GLN A 77 -6.22 -4.33 7.69
CA GLN A 77 -5.27 -3.22 7.75
C GLN A 77 -5.17 -2.55 6.38
N PRO A 78 -4.86 -1.24 6.33
CA PRO A 78 -4.48 -0.59 5.08
C PRO A 78 -3.18 -1.21 4.53
N PRO A 79 -2.81 -0.98 3.26
CA PRO A 79 -1.54 -1.46 2.76
C PRO A 79 -0.41 -0.63 3.39
N SER A 80 0.72 -1.27 3.66
CA SER A 80 1.99 -0.54 3.83
C SER A 80 2.47 -0.09 2.46
N ILE A 81 2.89 1.16 2.32
CA ILE A 81 3.27 1.74 1.02
C ILE A 81 4.71 2.23 1.07
N ASP A 82 5.60 1.50 0.39
CA ASP A 82 6.99 1.90 0.22
C ASP A 82 7.15 2.86 -0.97
N LEU A 83 8.02 3.86 -0.78
CA LEU A 83 8.44 4.82 -1.79
C LEU A 83 9.76 4.35 -2.40
N LEU A 84 9.76 4.10 -3.70
CA LEU A 84 10.87 3.52 -4.44
C LEU A 84 11.28 4.39 -5.63
N ASP A 85 12.52 4.22 -6.08
CA ASP A 85 12.97 4.69 -7.39
C ASP A 85 12.55 3.72 -8.51
N SER A 86 12.87 4.07 -9.76
CA SER A 86 12.56 3.25 -10.94
C SER A 86 13.26 1.88 -10.94
N THR A 87 14.39 1.75 -10.24
CA THR A 87 15.11 0.47 -10.08
C THR A 87 14.44 -0.44 -9.05
N GLY A 88 13.54 0.11 -8.24
CA GLY A 88 12.88 -0.58 -7.14
C GLY A 88 13.64 -0.48 -5.82
N ALA A 89 14.64 0.39 -5.72
CA ALA A 89 15.35 0.67 -4.47
C ALA A 89 14.56 1.65 -3.61
N TYR A 90 14.65 1.52 -2.28
CA TYR A 90 13.97 2.41 -1.34
C TYR A 90 14.49 3.83 -1.45
N LEU A 91 13.56 4.79 -1.52
CA LEU A 91 13.89 6.20 -1.40
C LEU A 91 14.18 6.55 0.05
N HIS A 92 15.35 7.15 0.29
CA HIS A 92 15.69 7.81 1.54
C HIS A 92 15.44 9.33 1.48
N GLN A 93 15.29 9.86 0.26
CA GLN A 93 14.94 11.24 -0.02
C GLN A 93 13.96 11.27 -1.19
N LEU A 94 12.97 12.15 -1.14
CA LEU A 94 11.97 12.26 -2.19
C LEU A 94 12.48 13.09 -3.37
N PRO A 95 12.16 12.71 -4.61
CA PRO A 95 12.57 13.47 -5.78
C PRO A 95 11.72 14.74 -5.93
N GLY A 96 12.39 15.90 -5.93
CA GLY A 96 11.75 17.20 -6.16
C GLY A 96 10.82 17.63 -5.02
N VAL A 97 9.98 18.62 -5.31
CA VAL A 97 8.95 19.10 -4.38
C VAL A 97 7.70 18.27 -4.59
N LEU A 98 7.28 17.55 -3.55
CA LEU A 98 6.04 16.78 -3.52
C LEU A 98 5.10 17.36 -2.44
N PRO A 99 3.78 17.16 -2.57
CA PRO A 99 2.85 17.57 -1.53
C PRO A 99 3.11 16.83 -0.22
N THR A 100 2.62 17.38 0.88
CA THR A 100 2.82 16.87 2.25
C THR A 100 2.34 15.44 2.48
N VAL A 101 1.48 14.91 1.59
CA VAL A 101 1.08 13.51 1.59
C VAL A 101 2.28 12.57 1.41
N PHE A 102 3.34 13.00 0.73
CA PHE A 102 4.63 12.31 0.68
C PHE A 102 5.54 12.94 1.73
N ASN A 103 5.48 12.43 2.95
CA ASN A 103 6.21 13.01 4.07
C ASN A 103 7.70 12.69 3.94
N THR A 104 8.53 13.73 3.93
CA THR A 104 9.99 13.64 3.80
C THR A 104 10.67 13.18 5.09
N SER A 105 10.00 13.28 6.24
CA SER A 105 10.52 12.79 7.51
C SER A 105 10.48 11.26 7.60
N ALA A 106 11.40 10.69 8.37
CA ALA A 106 11.45 9.25 8.58
C ALA A 106 10.30 8.79 9.47
N HIS A 107 9.51 7.81 9.02
CA HIS A 107 8.52 7.15 9.87
C HIS A 107 9.21 6.41 11.01
N PRO A 108 8.73 6.47 12.27
CA PRO A 108 9.40 5.84 13.42
C PRO A 108 9.65 4.33 13.25
N THR A 109 8.77 3.64 12.52
CA THR A 109 8.88 2.19 12.30
C THR A 109 9.80 1.82 11.13
N THR A 110 9.79 2.59 10.03
CA THR A 110 10.47 2.20 8.79
C THR A 110 11.79 2.93 8.58
N GLY A 111 12.01 4.07 9.26
CA GLY A 111 13.18 4.91 9.09
C GLY A 111 13.28 5.61 7.73
N ARG A 112 12.17 5.67 6.97
CA ARG A 112 12.12 6.18 5.59
C ARG A 112 11.00 7.21 5.41
N PRO A 113 11.08 8.08 4.38
CA PRO A 113 9.93 8.84 3.89
C PRO A 113 8.72 7.93 3.66
N PHE A 114 7.52 8.44 3.94
CA PHE A 114 6.31 7.63 3.96
C PHE A 114 5.08 8.38 3.44
N ILE A 115 4.03 7.63 3.12
CA ILE A 115 2.73 8.19 2.79
C ILE A 115 2.03 8.63 4.08
N CYS A 116 1.82 9.94 4.24
CA CYS A 116 1.04 10.51 5.33
C CYS A 116 -0.39 10.79 4.84
N MET A 117 -1.11 9.72 4.50
CA MET A 117 -2.49 9.75 4.01
C MET A 117 -3.32 8.63 4.63
N ARG A 118 -4.58 8.91 4.96
CA ARG A 118 -5.57 7.86 5.23
C ARG A 118 -5.54 6.82 4.11
N GLY A 119 -5.64 5.54 4.49
CA GLY A 119 -5.48 4.44 3.55
C GLY A 119 -4.04 3.98 3.33
N SER A 120 -3.07 4.42 4.14
CA SER A 120 -1.73 3.84 4.25
C SER A 120 -1.46 3.39 5.69
N LEU A 121 -0.73 2.28 5.87
CA LEU A 121 -0.43 1.76 7.20
C LEU A 121 0.42 2.73 8.03
N GLU A 122 1.38 3.38 7.39
CA GLU A 122 2.29 4.32 8.03
C GLU A 122 1.51 5.53 8.58
N TYR A 123 0.48 6.02 7.88
CA TYR A 123 -0.41 7.03 8.43
C TYR A 123 -1.12 6.55 9.69
N HIS A 124 -1.80 5.39 9.63
CA HIS A 124 -2.62 4.88 10.72
C HIS A 124 -1.82 4.40 11.94
N THR A 125 -0.51 4.21 11.80
CA THR A 125 0.39 3.82 12.90
C THR A 125 1.27 4.97 13.40
N HIS A 126 1.21 6.14 12.75
CA HIS A 126 1.91 7.33 13.21
C HIS A 126 1.21 7.96 14.42
N THR A 127 1.99 8.44 15.39
CA THR A 127 1.49 8.97 16.68
C THR A 127 0.48 10.11 16.53
N SER A 128 0.61 10.91 15.47
CA SER A 128 -0.29 12.02 15.15
C SER A 128 -1.69 11.61 14.68
N HIS A 129 -1.92 10.32 14.36
CA HIS A 129 -3.13 9.86 13.65
C HIS A 129 -3.81 8.65 14.29
N LEU A 130 -3.49 8.34 15.55
CA LEU A 130 -4.02 7.17 16.26
C LEU A 130 -5.54 7.19 16.46
N SER A 131 -6.19 8.35 16.32
CA SER A 131 -7.66 8.51 16.38
C SER A 131 -8.37 8.17 15.08
N ASP A 132 -7.65 8.05 13.96
CA ASP A 132 -8.22 7.79 12.65
C ASP A 132 -8.27 6.29 12.40
N HIS A 133 -9.37 5.65 12.77
CA HIS A 133 -9.54 4.20 12.67
C HIS A 133 -9.77 3.74 11.22
N TRP A 134 -8.98 2.76 10.78
CA TRP A 134 -9.07 2.19 9.43
C TRP A 134 -10.43 1.52 9.17
N GLU A 135 -11.01 0.88 10.19
CA GLU A 135 -12.27 0.15 10.10
C GLU A 135 -13.43 1.03 9.61
N SER A 136 -13.42 2.33 9.96
CA SER A 136 -14.42 3.30 9.54
C SER A 136 -14.27 3.75 8.09
N LEU A 137 -13.09 3.54 7.48
CA LEU A 137 -12.75 4.02 6.14
C LEU A 137 -12.79 2.90 5.10
N ARG A 138 -12.40 1.68 5.47
CA ARG A 138 -12.12 0.55 4.55
C ARG A 138 -13.30 0.06 3.71
N THR A 139 -14.52 0.48 4.04
CA THR A 139 -15.75 0.14 3.30
C THR A 139 -16.16 1.22 2.29
N SER A 140 -15.53 2.39 2.32
CA SER A 140 -15.76 3.46 1.34
C SER A 140 -15.07 3.15 0.00
N GLY A 141 -15.70 3.58 -1.10
CA GLY A 141 -15.18 3.39 -2.47
C GLY A 141 -13.82 4.08 -2.71
N ASP A 142 -13.53 5.16 -1.98
CA ASP A 142 -12.28 5.91 -2.11
C ASP A 142 -11.08 5.15 -1.55
N TYR A 143 -11.31 4.21 -0.63
CA TYR A 143 -10.27 3.44 0.06
C TYR A 143 -10.15 1.99 -0.46
N THR A 144 -10.47 1.79 -1.74
CA THR A 144 -10.02 0.63 -2.51
C THR A 144 -8.55 0.79 -2.91
N LEU A 145 -7.84 -0.30 -3.27
CA LEU A 145 -6.46 -0.23 -3.77
C LEU A 145 -6.33 0.72 -4.98
N GLY A 146 -7.27 0.65 -5.91
CA GLY A 146 -7.33 1.58 -7.04
C GLY A 146 -7.66 3.01 -6.62
N GLY A 147 -8.53 3.19 -5.62
CA GLY A 147 -8.85 4.50 -5.05
C GLY A 147 -7.64 5.16 -4.39
N ILE A 148 -6.95 4.45 -3.49
CA ILE A 148 -5.73 4.93 -2.82
C ILE A 148 -4.65 5.28 -3.86
N LEU A 149 -4.39 4.38 -4.82
CA LEU A 149 -3.42 4.62 -5.90
C LEU A 149 -3.79 5.86 -6.74
N THR A 150 -5.08 6.06 -7.02
CA THR A 150 -5.58 7.21 -7.77
C THR A 150 -5.39 8.52 -6.98
N GLN A 151 -5.68 8.52 -5.67
CA GLN A 151 -5.48 9.69 -4.81
C GLN A 151 -4.00 10.08 -4.76
N LEU A 152 -3.10 9.11 -4.57
CA LEU A 152 -1.66 9.36 -4.55
C LEU A 152 -1.14 9.84 -5.89
N TRP A 153 -1.63 9.30 -7.00
CA TRP A 153 -1.30 9.77 -8.34
C TRP A 153 -1.75 11.22 -8.56
N TYR A 154 -2.98 11.58 -8.18
CA TYR A 154 -3.45 12.97 -8.28
C TYR A 154 -2.64 13.92 -7.40
N ALA A 155 -2.32 13.51 -6.17
CA ALA A 155 -1.50 14.31 -5.28
C ALA A 155 -0.10 14.51 -5.88
N TRP A 156 0.52 13.44 -6.37
CA TRP A 156 1.77 13.52 -7.12
C TRP A 156 1.57 14.55 -8.24
N GLN A 157 0.70 14.32 -9.22
CA GLN A 157 0.45 15.24 -10.35
C GLN A 157 0.31 16.72 -9.94
N ASN A 158 -0.48 17.03 -8.91
CA ASN A 158 -0.79 18.41 -8.51
C ASN A 158 0.30 19.11 -7.69
N GLY A 159 1.28 18.39 -7.14
CA GLY A 159 2.36 18.96 -6.32
C GLY A 159 3.39 19.85 -7.01
N GLN A 160 3.14 20.27 -8.26
CA GLN A 160 4.03 21.14 -9.03
C GLN A 160 3.49 22.56 -9.25
N ARG A 161 2.32 22.90 -8.68
CA ARG A 161 1.77 24.26 -8.78
C ARG A 161 2.33 25.17 -7.70
#